data_AF-T2J2Y5-F1
#
_entry.id   AF-T2J2Y5-F1
#
_cell.length_a   1.000
_cell.length_b   1.000
_cell.length_c   1.000
_cell.angle_alpha   90.00
_cell.angle_beta   90.00
_cell.angle_gamma   90.00
#
_symmetry.space_group_name_H-M   'P 1'
#
loop_
_entity.id
_entity.type
_entity.pdbx_description
1 polymer ?
#
loop_
_entity_poly.entity_id
_entity_poly.type
_entity_poly.pdbx_seq_one_letter_code
_entity_poly.pdbx_strand_id
1 'polypeptide(L)'
;MCFNQRRCQQKLFGSLNYVQCDPCQSIFGPAAYFVDLMRIIDDKITGKNNIPENLKLDQRRPDLKEIPLTCDNTKDTVPYTQIVNEVIARTIRGVFEDLSKKKYPRKLPYNFYLEQIRTYLGELNTNLADIYQTFHPQTPYSKTWAQAYLKLSPEEYKLITQPLTEPETELKERYGINEDSDIIETLTKRDNFLKHTGLSISDLETLLYQNLSSDEITSGTANQFYINKKLSGKKYLYLNNRGEIKIIKPDSYEETLNNDSLDRVDRFLRLAQKLDWSFTDLDWVLTSIGVNDLDENAIINVAKIKQLQTKIKLPLDVLCSLWYDMKTIGQGDNNNRPQDIFNRTFKNNYTLQGQEKWNNTDGAENGTQWTFHIENSQAETDK
;
A
#
# COMPACT_ATOMS: atom_id res chain seq x y z
N MET A 1 52.51 -54.63 0.10
CA MET A 1 52.50 -53.44 -0.79
C MET A 1 51.65 -53.77 -2.00
N CYS A 2 50.65 -52.94 -2.29
CA CYS A 2 49.69 -53.20 -3.36
C CYS A 2 50.26 -52.69 -4.69
N PHE A 3 50.81 -53.60 -5.52
CA PHE A 3 51.47 -53.26 -6.78
C PHE A 3 50.51 -52.79 -7.89
N ASN A 4 49.19 -52.88 -7.67
CA ASN A 4 48.19 -52.53 -8.69
C ASN A 4 47.18 -51.53 -8.13
N GLN A 5 47.40 -50.26 -8.46
CA GLN A 5 46.71 -49.09 -7.91
C GLN A 5 45.19 -49.15 -8.11
N ARG A 6 44.74 -49.62 -9.29
CA ARG A 6 43.32 -49.81 -9.62
C ARG A 6 42.62 -50.82 -8.70
N ARG A 7 43.29 -51.95 -8.43
CA ARG A 7 42.73 -53.05 -7.63
C ARG A 7 42.60 -52.68 -6.16
N CYS A 8 43.50 -51.83 -5.68
CA CYS A 8 43.43 -51.29 -4.32
C CYS A 8 42.37 -50.18 -4.17
N GLN A 9 42.20 -49.31 -5.16
CA GLN A 9 41.10 -48.34 -5.17
C GLN A 9 39.73 -49.02 -5.17
N GLN A 10 39.54 -50.07 -5.99
CA GLN A 10 38.27 -50.81 -6.01
C GLN A 10 37.95 -51.52 -4.69
N LYS A 11 38.99 -51.97 -3.95
CA LYS A 11 38.82 -52.54 -2.62
C LYS A 11 38.44 -51.52 -1.55
N LEU A 12 38.93 -50.29 -1.66
CA LEU A 12 38.69 -49.22 -0.68
C LEU A 12 37.40 -48.45 -0.95
N PHE A 13 37.07 -48.18 -2.21
CA PHE A 13 36.02 -47.26 -2.62
C PHE A 13 34.89 -47.92 -3.44
N GLY A 14 34.96 -49.23 -3.67
CA GLY A 14 33.97 -49.96 -4.45
C GLY A 14 34.20 -49.89 -5.96
N SER A 15 33.16 -50.19 -6.74
CA SER A 15 33.25 -50.24 -8.21
C SER A 15 33.66 -48.88 -8.81
N LEU A 16 34.63 -48.88 -9.72
CA LEU A 16 35.07 -47.69 -10.47
C LEU A 16 34.32 -47.55 -11.82
N ASN A 17 33.12 -48.10 -11.95
CA ASN A 17 32.33 -47.99 -13.18
C ASN A 17 31.65 -46.61 -13.26
N TYR A 18 32.34 -45.63 -13.85
CA TYR A 18 31.86 -44.26 -14.04
C TYR A 18 30.69 -44.14 -15.04
N VAL A 19 30.42 -45.16 -15.86
CA VAL A 19 29.48 -45.11 -16.98
C VAL A 19 28.01 -45.33 -16.56
N GLN A 20 27.76 -45.83 -15.34
CA GLN A 20 26.41 -46.19 -14.87
C GLN A 20 25.79 -45.16 -13.92
N CYS A 21 26.43 -44.01 -13.72
CA CYS A 21 25.99 -42.98 -12.79
C CYS A 21 25.00 -42.04 -13.49
N ASP A 22 23.83 -41.82 -12.91
CA ASP A 22 22.95 -40.74 -13.36
C ASP A 22 23.65 -39.38 -13.22
N PRO A 23 23.40 -38.39 -14.08
CA PRO A 23 24.07 -37.08 -14.01
C PRO A 23 23.96 -36.37 -12.64
N CYS A 24 22.89 -36.63 -11.89
CA CYS A 24 22.69 -36.09 -10.52
C CYS A 24 23.67 -36.67 -9.48
N GLN A 25 24.23 -37.85 -9.71
CA GLN A 25 25.20 -38.51 -8.83
C GLN A 25 26.66 -38.25 -9.28
N SER A 26 26.84 -37.49 -10.36
CA SER A 26 28.16 -37.12 -10.87
C SER A 26 28.89 -36.18 -9.91
N ILE A 27 30.22 -36.32 -9.85
CA ILE A 27 31.09 -35.36 -9.16
C ILE A 27 31.05 -33.95 -9.79
N PHE A 28 30.58 -33.84 -11.04
CA PHE A 28 30.34 -32.57 -11.73
C PHE A 28 28.87 -32.16 -11.69
N GLY A 29 28.03 -32.86 -10.93
CA GLY A 29 26.60 -32.60 -10.81
C GLY A 29 26.28 -31.43 -9.86
N PRO A 30 25.05 -30.90 -9.89
CA PRO A 30 24.64 -29.77 -9.05
C PRO A 30 24.77 -30.05 -7.54
N ALA A 31 24.50 -31.28 -7.10
CA ALA A 31 24.65 -31.67 -5.70
C ALA A 31 26.12 -31.61 -5.23
N ALA A 32 27.06 -32.07 -6.06
CA ALA A 32 28.50 -31.99 -5.77
C ALA A 32 28.96 -30.53 -5.71
N TYR A 33 28.51 -29.70 -6.66
CA TYR A 33 28.76 -28.26 -6.65
C TYR A 33 28.24 -27.58 -5.38
N PHE A 34 27.03 -27.92 -4.93
CA PHE A 34 26.46 -27.40 -3.69
C PHE A 34 27.31 -27.75 -2.46
N VAL A 35 27.75 -29.01 -2.33
CA VAL A 35 28.63 -29.43 -1.22
C VAL A 35 29.97 -28.71 -1.25
N ASP A 36 30.58 -28.58 -2.43
CA ASP A 36 31.83 -27.84 -2.58
C ASP A 36 31.67 -26.35 -2.21
N LEU A 37 30.54 -25.74 -2.58
CA LEU A 37 30.21 -24.37 -2.23
C LEU A 37 30.01 -24.20 -0.71
N MET A 38 29.27 -25.10 -0.06
CA MET A 38 29.12 -25.10 1.40
C MET A 38 30.47 -25.23 2.11
N ARG A 39 31.35 -26.15 1.63
CA ARG A 39 32.71 -26.29 2.16
C ARG A 39 33.54 -25.02 1.99
N ILE A 40 33.47 -24.36 0.83
CA ILE A 40 34.19 -23.11 0.57
C ILE A 40 33.69 -21.99 1.49
N ILE A 41 32.38 -21.88 1.68
CA ILE A 41 31.80 -20.90 2.62
C ILE A 41 32.34 -21.15 4.02
N ASP A 42 32.31 -22.39 4.50
CA ASP A 42 32.79 -22.71 5.84
C ASP A 42 34.29 -22.42 6.02
N ASP A 43 35.15 -22.81 5.07
CA ASP A 43 36.60 -22.62 5.18
C ASP A 43 37.06 -21.18 4.89
N LYS A 44 36.45 -20.50 3.91
CA LYS A 44 36.93 -19.19 3.43
C LYS A 44 36.17 -18.01 4.02
N ILE A 45 34.91 -18.19 4.40
CA ILE A 45 34.06 -17.11 4.91
C ILE A 45 33.84 -17.29 6.41
N THR A 46 33.17 -18.36 6.83
CA THR A 46 32.78 -18.57 8.24
C THR A 46 33.99 -18.73 9.15
N GLY A 47 34.97 -19.56 8.77
CA GLY A 47 36.15 -19.86 9.59
C GLY A 47 37.21 -18.75 9.63
N LYS A 48 37.16 -17.78 8.71
CA LYS A 48 38.19 -16.73 8.58
C LYS A 48 37.74 -15.33 8.97
N ASN A 49 36.44 -15.09 9.10
CA ASN A 49 35.89 -13.77 9.41
C ASN A 49 35.17 -13.81 10.76
N ASN A 50 35.23 -12.70 11.50
CA ASN A 50 34.48 -12.54 12.73
C ASN A 50 33.04 -12.12 12.40
N ILE A 51 32.18 -13.09 12.07
CA ILE A 51 30.78 -12.87 11.70
C ILE A 51 29.90 -12.98 12.94
N PRO A 52 29.05 -11.98 13.24
CA PRO A 52 28.06 -12.07 14.32
C PRO A 52 27.19 -13.32 14.19
N GLU A 53 26.85 -13.96 15.31
CA GLU A 53 26.17 -15.26 15.32
C GLU A 53 24.88 -15.24 14.47
N ASN A 54 24.04 -14.23 14.65
CA ASN A 54 22.78 -14.06 13.92
C ASN A 54 22.93 -13.84 12.40
N LEU A 55 24.15 -13.55 11.92
CA LEU A 55 24.44 -13.35 10.50
C LEU A 55 25.14 -14.55 9.85
N LYS A 56 25.54 -15.56 10.63
CA LYS A 56 26.10 -16.80 10.10
C LYS A 56 25.09 -17.53 9.22
N LEU A 57 25.58 -18.18 8.17
CA LEU A 57 24.74 -18.88 7.20
C LEU A 57 23.85 -19.93 7.89
N ASP A 58 24.43 -20.71 8.80
CA ASP A 58 23.73 -21.77 9.53
C ASP A 58 22.58 -21.27 10.41
N GLN A 59 22.72 -20.06 10.96
CA GLN A 59 21.66 -19.46 11.79
C GLN A 59 20.54 -18.89 10.91
N ARG A 60 20.89 -18.37 9.72
CA ARG A 60 19.92 -17.78 8.79
C ARG A 60 19.19 -18.81 7.93
N ARG A 61 19.88 -19.89 7.58
CA ARG A 61 19.42 -20.96 6.68
C ARG A 61 19.89 -22.34 7.18
N PRO A 62 19.43 -22.76 8.37
CA PRO A 62 19.77 -24.07 8.92
C PRO A 62 19.31 -25.21 8.00
N ASP A 63 18.25 -24.97 7.23
CA ASP A 63 17.68 -25.90 6.26
C ASP A 63 18.67 -26.34 5.18
N LEU A 64 19.64 -25.51 4.80
CA LEU A 64 20.62 -25.86 3.75
C LEU A 64 21.47 -27.09 4.10
N LYS A 65 21.72 -27.33 5.39
CA LYS A 65 22.47 -28.51 5.88
C LYS A 65 21.62 -29.78 5.91
N GLU A 66 20.30 -29.63 5.90
CA GLU A 66 19.34 -30.74 5.98
C GLU A 66 18.84 -31.19 4.61
N ILE A 67 19.18 -30.46 3.53
CA ILE A 67 18.70 -30.78 2.18
C ILE A 67 19.21 -32.17 1.75
N PRO A 68 18.31 -33.12 1.47
CA PRO A 68 18.72 -34.42 0.93
C PRO A 68 19.31 -34.24 -0.49
N LEU A 69 20.50 -34.78 -0.72
CA LEU A 69 21.16 -34.70 -2.02
C LEU A 69 20.67 -35.81 -2.97
N THR A 70 19.38 -35.78 -3.31
CA THR A 70 18.73 -36.76 -4.21
C THR A 70 18.63 -36.22 -5.64
N CYS A 71 18.38 -37.12 -6.60
CA CYS A 71 18.15 -36.74 -7.98
C CYS A 71 16.88 -35.89 -8.14
N ASP A 72 15.83 -36.22 -7.39
CA ASP A 72 14.55 -35.48 -7.39
C ASP A 72 14.79 -34.03 -6.93
N ASN A 73 15.48 -33.82 -5.81
CA ASN A 73 15.84 -32.48 -5.32
C ASN A 73 16.76 -31.69 -6.28
N THR A 74 17.40 -32.36 -7.23
CA THR A 74 18.28 -31.73 -8.23
C THR A 74 17.54 -31.38 -9.53
N LYS A 75 16.52 -32.16 -9.90
CA LYS A 75 15.89 -32.11 -11.23
C LYS A 75 14.46 -31.61 -11.19
N ASP A 76 13.74 -31.86 -10.10
CA ASP A 76 12.33 -31.53 -10.01
C ASP A 76 12.15 -30.02 -9.86
N THR A 77 11.31 -29.47 -10.71
CA THR A 77 10.97 -28.05 -10.67
C THR A 77 9.90 -27.80 -9.63
N VAL A 78 10.16 -26.88 -8.70
CA VAL A 78 9.19 -26.42 -7.70
C VAL A 78 9.00 -24.91 -7.80
N PRO A 79 7.82 -24.38 -7.45
CA PRO A 79 7.61 -22.95 -7.37
C PRO A 79 8.55 -22.32 -6.33
N TYR A 80 9.28 -21.28 -6.71
CA TYR A 80 10.18 -20.58 -5.80
C TYR A 80 9.46 -20.06 -4.54
N THR A 81 8.21 -19.59 -4.70
CA THR A 81 7.36 -19.11 -3.60
C THR A 81 7.06 -20.18 -2.56
N GLN A 82 6.98 -21.45 -2.96
CA GLN A 82 6.80 -22.56 -2.04
C GLN A 82 8.01 -22.68 -1.11
N ILE A 83 9.23 -22.68 -1.66
CA ILE A 83 10.47 -22.74 -0.88
C ILE A 83 10.55 -21.56 0.09
N VAL A 84 10.23 -20.34 -0.38
CA VAL A 84 10.24 -19.14 0.46
C VAL A 84 9.27 -19.29 1.64
N ASN A 85 8.04 -19.75 1.38
CA ASN A 85 7.03 -19.94 2.43
C ASN A 85 7.45 -21.02 3.44
N GLU A 86 8.03 -22.13 2.97
CA GLU A 86 8.55 -23.18 3.85
C GLU A 86 9.68 -22.68 4.74
N VAL A 87 10.63 -21.93 4.19
CA VAL A 87 11.73 -21.33 4.96
C VAL A 87 11.21 -20.35 6.00
N ILE A 88 10.27 -19.47 5.64
CA ILE A 88 9.65 -18.51 6.58
C ILE A 88 8.86 -19.26 7.66
N ALA A 89 8.08 -20.27 7.28
CA ALA A 89 7.25 -21.03 8.22
C ALA A 89 8.08 -21.79 9.27
N ARG A 90 9.31 -22.19 8.96
CA ARG A 90 10.23 -22.78 9.97
C ARG A 90 10.63 -21.81 11.07
N THR A 91 10.64 -20.50 10.78
CA THR A 91 11.05 -19.47 11.74
C THR A 91 9.92 -19.00 12.66
N ILE A 92 8.66 -19.27 12.31
CA ILE A 92 7.48 -18.77 13.01
C ILE A 92 6.66 -19.98 13.51
N ARG A 93 6.41 -20.08 14.83
CA ARG A 93 5.47 -21.09 15.37
C ARG A 93 4.05 -20.55 15.31
N GLY A 94 3.03 -21.41 15.10
CA GLY A 94 1.62 -20.96 15.13
C GLY A 94 1.28 -19.89 14.08
N VAL A 95 1.95 -19.93 12.92
CA VAL A 95 2.04 -18.85 11.92
C VAL A 95 0.72 -18.10 11.71
N PHE A 96 -0.37 -18.81 11.44
CA PHE A 96 -1.61 -18.16 11.04
C PHE A 96 -2.41 -17.53 12.18
N GLU A 97 -2.34 -18.09 13.39
CA GLU A 97 -3.00 -17.50 14.55
C GLU A 97 -2.25 -16.27 15.06
N ASP A 98 -0.92 -16.30 15.01
CA ASP A 98 -0.12 -15.15 15.40
C ASP A 98 -0.25 -13.99 14.40
N LEU A 99 -0.26 -14.30 13.09
CA LEU A 99 -0.44 -13.30 12.04
C LEU A 99 -1.81 -12.62 12.07
N SER A 100 -2.86 -13.29 12.55
CA SER A 100 -4.18 -12.67 12.70
C SER A 100 -4.26 -11.72 13.89
N LYS A 101 -3.31 -11.76 14.82
CA LYS A 101 -3.25 -10.90 16.02
C LYS A 101 -2.32 -9.70 15.88
N LYS A 102 -1.31 -9.78 15.00
CA LYS A 102 -0.34 -8.70 14.82
C LYS A 102 -0.99 -7.47 14.18
N LYS A 103 -0.72 -6.29 14.76
CA LYS A 103 -1.22 -4.98 14.27
C LYS A 103 -0.22 -4.29 13.34
N TYR A 104 1.06 -4.67 13.38
CA TYR A 104 2.14 -4.14 12.55
C TYR A 104 2.92 -5.31 11.91
N PRO A 105 3.39 -5.18 10.65
CA PRO A 105 3.24 -4.06 9.71
C PRO A 105 1.78 -3.84 9.25
N ARG A 106 1.48 -2.70 8.61
CA ARG A 106 0.09 -2.30 8.26
C ARG A 106 -0.69 -3.31 7.40
N LYS A 107 0.00 -4.16 6.65
CA LYS A 107 -0.59 -5.29 5.90
C LYS A 107 -1.19 -6.38 6.80
N LEU A 108 -0.88 -6.36 8.10
CA LEU A 108 -1.44 -7.22 9.13
C LEU A 108 -2.56 -6.48 9.89
N PRO A 109 -3.52 -7.22 10.47
CA PRO A 109 -3.56 -8.68 10.65
C PRO A 109 -3.91 -9.48 9.38
N TYR A 110 -3.42 -10.72 9.29
CA TYR A 110 -3.72 -11.64 8.19
C TYR A 110 -4.47 -12.88 8.69
N ASN A 111 -5.73 -13.00 8.30
CA ASN A 111 -6.57 -14.14 8.64
C ASN A 111 -6.55 -15.19 7.52
N PHE A 112 -5.65 -16.16 7.63
CA PHE A 112 -5.42 -17.18 6.58
C PHE A 112 -6.68 -17.96 6.21
N TYR A 113 -7.46 -18.41 7.20
CA TYR A 113 -8.64 -19.22 6.94
C TYR A 113 -9.74 -18.42 6.24
N LEU A 114 -9.89 -17.13 6.57
CA LEU A 114 -10.82 -16.26 5.88
C LEU A 114 -10.42 -16.04 4.41
N GLU A 115 -9.13 -15.82 4.14
CA GLU A 115 -8.62 -15.69 2.76
C GLU A 115 -8.76 -16.99 1.97
N GLN A 116 -8.57 -18.14 2.63
CA GLN A 116 -8.80 -19.44 2.02
C GLN A 116 -10.28 -19.60 1.62
N ILE A 117 -11.23 -19.25 2.50
CA ILE A 117 -12.66 -19.27 2.19
C ILE A 117 -12.97 -18.35 1.00
N ARG A 118 -12.45 -17.12 1.01
CA ARG A 118 -12.64 -16.15 -0.08
C ARG A 118 -12.11 -16.68 -1.42
N THR A 119 -10.96 -17.35 -1.40
CA THR A 119 -10.35 -17.94 -2.58
C THR A 119 -11.23 -19.05 -3.16
N TYR A 120 -11.67 -20.01 -2.32
CA TYR A 120 -12.57 -21.09 -2.78
C TYR A 120 -13.89 -20.56 -3.35
N LEU A 121 -14.47 -19.53 -2.72
CA LEU A 121 -15.68 -18.91 -3.24
C LEU A 121 -15.45 -18.19 -4.58
N GLY A 122 -14.27 -17.57 -4.73
CA GLY A 122 -13.84 -16.95 -6.00
C GLY A 122 -13.78 -17.95 -7.14
N GLU A 123 -13.23 -19.15 -6.91
CA GLU A 123 -13.23 -20.25 -7.90
C GLU A 123 -14.64 -20.71 -8.27
N LEU A 124 -15.60 -20.58 -7.34
CA LEU A 124 -17.03 -20.84 -7.58
C LEU A 124 -17.77 -19.65 -8.20
N ASN A 125 -17.06 -18.59 -8.61
CA ASN A 125 -17.62 -17.34 -9.15
C ASN A 125 -18.65 -16.67 -8.21
N THR A 126 -18.43 -16.78 -6.90
CA THR A 126 -19.25 -16.11 -5.88
C THR A 126 -18.35 -15.45 -4.82
N ASN A 127 -18.97 -14.77 -3.86
CA ASN A 127 -18.25 -14.17 -2.74
C ASN A 127 -19.10 -14.18 -1.47
N LEU A 128 -18.47 -13.94 -0.32
CA LEU A 128 -19.14 -13.94 0.97
C LEU A 128 -20.28 -12.92 1.07
N ALA A 129 -20.14 -11.75 0.42
CA ALA A 129 -21.16 -10.71 0.47
C ALA A 129 -22.45 -11.16 -0.25
N ASP A 130 -22.35 -11.81 -1.40
CA ASP A 130 -23.50 -12.37 -2.13
C ASP A 130 -24.19 -13.47 -1.32
N ILE A 131 -23.41 -14.32 -0.63
CA ILE A 131 -23.93 -15.33 0.29
C ILE A 131 -24.72 -14.65 1.40
N TYR A 132 -24.14 -13.65 2.08
CA TYR A 132 -24.85 -12.94 3.16
C TYR A 132 -26.15 -12.29 2.68
N GLN A 133 -26.15 -11.69 1.48
CA GLN A 133 -27.36 -11.12 0.89
C GLN A 133 -28.43 -12.17 0.58
N THR A 134 -28.02 -13.33 0.07
CA THR A 134 -28.93 -14.43 -0.26
C THR A 134 -29.61 -14.99 0.99
N PHE A 135 -28.88 -15.12 2.10
CA PHE A 135 -29.43 -15.62 3.37
C PHE A 135 -30.20 -14.57 4.18
N HIS A 136 -29.95 -13.27 3.95
CA HIS A 136 -30.59 -12.16 4.67
C HIS A 136 -31.18 -11.09 3.74
N PRO A 137 -32.15 -11.45 2.87
CA PRO A 137 -32.68 -10.52 1.86
C PRO A 137 -33.45 -9.33 2.46
N GLN A 138 -33.91 -9.44 3.70
CA GLN A 138 -34.61 -8.35 4.41
C GLN A 138 -33.65 -7.23 4.85
N THR A 139 -32.36 -7.54 5.02
CA THR A 139 -31.32 -6.60 5.46
C THR A 139 -30.05 -6.74 4.61
N PRO A 140 -30.13 -6.45 3.29
CA PRO A 140 -29.07 -6.76 2.33
C PRO A 140 -27.78 -5.93 2.51
N TYR A 141 -27.85 -4.87 3.32
CA TYR A 141 -26.72 -3.97 3.63
C TYR A 141 -26.41 -3.95 5.13
N SER A 142 -26.13 -5.12 5.70
CA SER A 142 -25.70 -5.26 7.08
C SER A 142 -24.21 -4.94 7.26
N LYS A 143 -23.78 -4.81 8.52
CA LYS A 143 -22.35 -4.77 8.89
C LYS A 143 -21.56 -5.96 8.33
N THR A 144 -22.09 -7.18 8.49
CA THR A 144 -21.40 -8.40 8.04
C THR A 144 -21.26 -8.44 6.53
N TRP A 145 -22.28 -7.98 5.81
CA TRP A 145 -22.19 -7.77 4.36
C TRP A 145 -21.09 -6.76 4.01
N ALA A 146 -21.05 -5.61 4.68
CA ALA A 146 -20.06 -4.57 4.38
C ALA A 146 -18.63 -5.05 4.63
N GLN A 147 -18.39 -5.76 5.73
CA GLN A 147 -17.09 -6.40 6.03
C GLN A 147 -16.70 -7.40 4.94
N ALA A 148 -17.63 -8.27 4.54
CA ALA A 148 -17.39 -9.27 3.50
C ALA A 148 -17.10 -8.63 2.15
N TYR A 149 -17.87 -7.62 1.76
CA TYR A 149 -17.76 -6.94 0.47
C TYR A 149 -16.44 -6.17 0.34
N LEU A 150 -16.04 -5.48 1.42
CA LEU A 150 -14.77 -4.75 1.48
C LEU A 150 -13.56 -5.64 1.79
N LYS A 151 -13.76 -6.97 1.89
CA LYS A 151 -12.71 -7.94 2.23
C LYS A 151 -11.99 -7.63 3.55
N LEU A 152 -12.69 -7.07 4.53
CA LEU A 152 -12.16 -6.82 5.87
C LEU A 152 -12.26 -8.10 6.71
N SER A 153 -11.20 -8.47 7.42
CA SER A 153 -11.31 -9.45 8.50
C SER A 153 -11.98 -8.84 9.74
N PRO A 154 -12.49 -9.65 10.68
CA PRO A 154 -13.01 -9.12 11.95
C PRO A 154 -11.99 -8.27 12.71
N GLU A 155 -10.72 -8.67 12.68
CA GLU A 155 -9.62 -7.98 13.33
C GLU A 155 -9.29 -6.65 12.63
N GLU A 156 -9.26 -6.64 11.29
CA GLU A 156 -9.05 -5.42 10.49
C GLU A 156 -10.18 -4.42 10.69
N TYR A 157 -11.43 -4.90 10.65
CA TYR A 157 -12.60 -4.08 10.94
C TYR A 157 -12.47 -3.43 12.31
N LYS A 158 -12.08 -4.20 13.34
CA LYS A 158 -11.88 -3.68 14.70
C LYS A 158 -10.84 -2.57 14.72
N LEU A 159 -9.71 -2.74 14.03
CA LEU A 159 -8.64 -1.73 13.97
C LEU A 159 -9.07 -0.44 13.28
N ILE A 160 -9.93 -0.55 12.25
CA ILE A 160 -10.43 0.61 11.50
C ILE A 160 -11.53 1.34 12.27
N THR A 161 -12.43 0.61 12.95
CA THR A 161 -13.65 1.24 13.49
C THR A 161 -13.62 1.58 14.97
N GLN A 162 -12.79 0.93 15.78
CA GLN A 162 -12.83 1.12 17.21
C GLN A 162 -11.89 2.23 17.69
N PRO A 163 -12.38 3.19 18.51
CA PRO A 163 -11.54 4.15 19.23
C PRO A 163 -10.47 3.44 20.07
N LEU A 164 -9.29 4.04 20.19
CA LEU A 164 -8.27 3.56 21.12
C LEU A 164 -8.72 3.80 22.55
N THR A 165 -8.43 2.84 23.42
CA THR A 165 -8.69 2.94 24.86
C THR A 165 -7.43 3.37 25.59
N GLU A 166 -6.26 2.88 25.14
CA GLU A 166 -4.94 3.26 25.62
C GLU A 166 -4.10 3.80 24.45
N PRO A 167 -4.26 5.08 24.09
CA PRO A 167 -3.75 5.60 22.82
C PRO A 167 -2.25 5.41 22.64
N GLU A 168 -1.44 5.67 23.67
CA GLU A 168 0.01 5.57 23.53
C GLU A 168 0.48 4.12 23.29
N THR A 169 0.07 3.18 24.14
CA THR A 169 0.45 1.77 24.04
C THR A 169 -0.04 1.15 22.74
N GLU A 170 -1.32 1.35 22.41
CA GLU A 170 -1.92 0.76 21.21
C GLU A 170 -1.36 1.36 19.92
N LEU A 171 -1.01 2.66 19.89
CA LEU A 171 -0.36 3.25 18.73
C LEU A 171 1.06 2.73 18.54
N LYS A 172 1.84 2.52 19.62
CA LYS A 172 3.16 1.90 19.53
C LYS A 172 3.07 0.52 18.86
N GLU A 173 2.09 -0.29 19.24
CA GLU A 173 1.83 -1.59 18.59
C GLU A 173 1.42 -1.46 17.11
N ARG A 174 0.58 -0.47 16.76
CA ARG A 174 0.08 -0.26 15.39
C ARG A 174 1.13 0.29 14.43
N TYR A 175 2.05 1.12 14.92
CA TYR A 175 3.15 1.70 14.15
C TYR A 175 4.48 0.90 14.27
N GLY A 176 4.52 -0.13 15.11
CA GLY A 176 5.73 -0.95 15.30
C GLY A 176 6.88 -0.19 15.97
N ILE A 177 6.55 0.63 16.97
CA ILE A 177 7.51 1.42 17.74
C ILE A 177 7.81 0.68 19.05
N ASN A 178 9.07 0.75 19.48
CA ASN A 178 9.50 0.13 20.74
C ASN A 178 8.76 0.75 21.94
N GLU A 179 8.45 -0.07 22.94
CA GLU A 179 7.67 0.34 24.12
C GLU A 179 8.33 1.52 24.87
N ASP A 180 9.67 1.52 24.97
CA ASP A 180 10.44 2.56 25.67
C ASP A 180 10.57 3.89 24.90
N SER A 181 10.18 3.92 23.62
CA SER A 181 10.35 5.12 22.78
C SER A 181 9.13 6.04 22.86
N ASP A 182 9.35 7.36 22.82
CA ASP A 182 8.27 8.33 22.67
C ASP A 182 7.72 8.26 21.25
N ILE A 183 6.42 7.94 21.12
CA ILE A 183 5.78 7.76 19.83
C ILE A 183 5.64 9.07 19.05
N ILE A 184 5.31 10.16 19.73
CA ILE A 184 5.10 11.47 19.10
C ILE A 184 6.44 11.99 18.58
N GLU A 185 7.50 11.94 19.40
CA GLU A 185 8.84 12.37 18.98
C GLU A 185 9.35 11.52 17.81
N THR A 186 9.11 10.20 17.87
CA THR A 186 9.54 9.27 16.82
C THR A 186 8.86 9.56 15.50
N LEU A 187 7.51 9.68 15.49
CA LEU A 187 6.71 9.84 14.28
C LEU A 187 6.63 11.29 13.77
N THR A 188 7.05 12.27 14.56
CA THR A 188 7.21 13.65 14.09
C THR A 188 8.23 13.74 12.97
N LYS A 189 9.30 12.93 12.99
CA LYS A 189 10.33 12.94 11.94
C LYS A 189 9.82 12.23 10.69
N ARG A 190 9.82 12.92 9.54
CA ARG A 190 9.36 12.39 8.24
C ARG A 190 9.93 11.01 7.94
N ASP A 191 11.24 10.84 8.03
CA ASP A 191 11.89 9.59 7.62
C ASP A 191 11.48 8.41 8.50
N ASN A 192 11.28 8.64 9.81
CA ASN A 192 10.71 7.64 10.71
C ASN A 192 9.26 7.36 10.35
N PHE A 193 8.45 8.40 10.12
CA PHE A 193 7.06 8.22 9.72
C PHE A 193 6.94 7.37 8.45
N LEU A 194 7.74 7.65 7.42
CA LEU A 194 7.75 6.86 6.18
C LEU A 194 8.20 5.41 6.44
N LYS A 195 9.23 5.20 7.26
CA LYS A 195 9.70 3.86 7.63
C LYS A 195 8.63 3.03 8.35
N HIS A 196 7.92 3.64 9.31
CA HIS A 196 6.90 2.97 10.12
C HIS A 196 5.55 2.84 9.41
N THR A 197 5.27 3.65 8.38
CA THR A 197 4.02 3.55 7.61
C THR A 197 4.17 2.78 6.30
N GLY A 198 5.40 2.67 5.78
CA GLY A 198 5.70 2.11 4.46
C GLY A 198 5.27 3.00 3.29
N LEU A 199 4.95 4.27 3.55
CA LEU A 199 4.56 5.24 2.52
C LEU A 199 5.78 5.75 1.75
N SER A 200 5.58 6.12 0.49
CA SER A 200 6.53 6.95 -0.25
C SER A 200 6.38 8.43 0.13
N ILE A 201 7.35 9.26 -0.27
CA ILE A 201 7.27 10.72 -0.08
C ILE A 201 6.04 11.28 -0.84
N SER A 202 5.80 10.81 -2.06
CA SER A 202 4.63 11.20 -2.86
C SER A 202 3.31 10.83 -2.18
N ASP A 203 3.26 9.67 -1.52
CA ASP A 203 2.07 9.24 -0.77
C ASP A 203 1.85 10.15 0.45
N LEU A 204 2.93 10.54 1.15
CA LEU A 204 2.83 11.47 2.28
C LEU A 204 2.33 12.85 1.84
N GLU A 205 2.84 13.38 0.72
CA GLU A 205 2.35 14.64 0.15
C GLU A 205 0.87 14.54 -0.24
N THR A 206 0.46 13.43 -0.86
CA THR A 206 -0.94 13.17 -1.21
C THR A 206 -1.82 13.07 0.04
N LEU A 207 -1.32 12.43 1.11
CA LEU A 207 -2.04 12.30 2.38
C LEU A 207 -2.28 13.66 3.05
N LEU A 208 -1.26 14.52 3.06
CA LEU A 208 -1.32 15.81 3.74
C LEU A 208 -2.05 16.89 2.93
N TYR A 209 -1.89 16.87 1.61
CA TYR A 209 -2.31 17.98 0.75
C TYR A 209 -3.32 17.61 -0.34
N GLN A 210 -3.48 16.34 -0.73
CA GLN A 210 -4.45 15.91 -1.76
C GLN A 210 -4.53 16.80 -3.03
N ASN A 211 -3.38 17.26 -3.54
CA ASN A 211 -3.26 18.18 -4.67
C ASN A 211 -3.90 19.57 -4.47
N LEU A 212 -4.07 20.03 -3.23
CA LEU A 212 -4.46 21.43 -2.97
C LEU A 212 -3.44 22.39 -3.60
N SER A 213 -3.93 23.51 -4.14
CA SER A 213 -3.07 24.60 -4.56
C SER A 213 -2.50 25.37 -3.37
N SER A 214 -1.48 26.18 -3.61
CA SER A 214 -0.86 27.05 -2.60
C SER A 214 -1.88 27.98 -1.92
N ASP A 215 -2.85 28.50 -2.67
CA ASP A 215 -3.92 29.36 -2.15
C ASP A 215 -4.90 28.57 -1.25
N GLU A 216 -5.17 27.31 -1.58
CA GLU A 216 -6.04 26.45 -0.77
C GLU A 216 -5.36 26.02 0.54
N ILE A 217 -4.05 25.74 0.48
CA ILE A 217 -3.25 25.39 1.67
C ILE A 217 -3.21 26.57 2.64
N THR A 218 -2.91 27.78 2.14
CA THR A 218 -2.88 29.01 2.94
C THR A 218 -4.26 29.35 3.52
N SER A 219 -5.35 29.06 2.80
CA SER A 219 -6.73 29.23 3.29
C SER A 219 -7.15 28.21 4.37
N GLY A 220 -6.32 27.20 4.62
CA GLY A 220 -6.59 26.13 5.59
C GLY A 220 -7.59 25.08 5.11
N THR A 221 -7.74 24.91 3.80
CA THR A 221 -8.67 23.94 3.19
C THR A 221 -8.38 22.50 3.63
N ALA A 222 -7.11 22.17 3.89
CA ALA A 222 -6.70 20.85 4.38
C ALA A 222 -7.37 20.43 5.71
N ASN A 223 -7.90 21.36 6.52
CA ASN A 223 -8.67 21.02 7.72
C ASN A 223 -9.95 20.19 7.42
N GLN A 224 -10.49 20.31 6.20
CA GLN A 224 -11.69 19.58 5.78
C GLN A 224 -11.43 18.07 5.63
N PHE A 225 -10.18 17.67 5.43
CA PHE A 225 -9.83 16.27 5.26
C PHE A 225 -10.17 15.45 6.50
N TYR A 226 -10.57 14.20 6.28
CA TYR A 226 -10.92 13.26 7.33
C TYR A 226 -9.82 13.17 8.40
N ILE A 227 -8.55 13.16 8.02
CA ILE A 227 -7.45 13.07 9.00
C ILE A 227 -7.38 14.29 9.94
N ASN A 228 -7.87 15.45 9.50
CA ASN A 228 -7.80 16.74 10.21
C ASN A 228 -9.12 17.16 10.84
N LYS A 229 -10.25 16.53 10.49
CA LYS A 229 -11.61 16.98 10.83
C LYS A 229 -11.91 17.15 12.33
N LYS A 230 -11.19 16.43 13.21
CA LYS A 230 -11.31 16.57 14.69
C LYS A 230 -10.49 17.72 15.26
N LEU A 231 -9.58 18.32 14.48
CA LEU A 231 -8.76 19.45 14.91
C LEU A 231 -9.58 20.75 14.82
N SER A 232 -9.67 21.47 15.92
CA SER A 232 -10.44 22.71 16.00
C SER A 232 -9.69 23.90 15.39
N GLY A 233 -10.42 24.89 14.88
CA GLY A 233 -9.85 26.17 14.46
C GLY A 233 -9.05 26.13 13.15
N LYS A 234 -9.52 25.37 12.16
CA LYS A 234 -8.87 25.20 10.84
C LYS A 234 -7.43 24.63 10.90
N LYS A 235 -7.15 23.83 11.94
CA LYS A 235 -5.85 23.16 12.09
C LYS A 235 -5.72 21.96 11.16
N TYR A 236 -4.53 21.72 10.64
CA TYR A 236 -4.26 20.55 9.80
C TYR A 236 -2.83 20.04 9.96
N LEU A 237 -2.62 18.76 9.65
CA LEU A 237 -1.29 18.16 9.59
C LEU A 237 -0.55 18.68 8.36
N TYR A 238 0.71 19.05 8.54
CA TYR A 238 1.58 19.53 7.46
C TYR A 238 3.03 19.12 7.69
N LEU A 239 3.85 19.22 6.64
CA LEU A 239 5.29 18.96 6.70
C LEU A 239 6.06 20.28 6.70
N ASN A 240 6.82 20.54 7.75
CA ASN A 240 7.62 21.76 7.85
C ASN A 240 8.97 21.65 7.10
N ASN A 241 9.67 22.77 6.98
CA ASN A 241 10.97 22.86 6.28
C ASN A 241 12.09 22.02 6.92
N ARG A 242 11.90 21.51 8.14
CA ARG A 242 12.85 20.64 8.84
C ARG A 242 12.59 19.16 8.58
N GLY A 243 11.57 18.83 7.78
CA GLY A 243 11.14 17.45 7.57
C GLY A 243 10.41 16.88 8.79
N GLU A 244 9.71 17.73 9.56
CA GLU A 244 8.88 17.31 10.68
C GLU A 244 7.40 17.43 10.32
N ILE A 245 6.63 16.39 10.60
CA ILE A 245 5.18 16.39 10.49
C ILE A 245 4.63 17.03 11.76
N LYS A 246 3.87 18.11 11.61
CA LYS A 246 3.29 18.89 12.73
C LYS A 246 1.86 19.29 12.43
N ILE A 247 1.22 19.91 13.40
CA ILE A 247 -0.10 20.52 13.24
C ILE A 247 0.10 22.03 13.09
N ILE A 248 -0.55 22.65 12.12
CA ILE A 248 -0.54 24.11 11.93
C ILE A 248 -1.96 24.63 11.85
N LYS A 249 -2.16 25.82 12.40
CA LYS A 249 -3.29 26.68 12.05
C LYS A 249 -2.75 27.77 11.12
N PRO A 250 -3.39 28.06 9.97
CA PRO A 250 -2.99 29.17 9.12
C PRO A 250 -2.73 30.45 9.93
N ASP A 251 -1.62 31.12 9.63
CA ASP A 251 -1.19 32.37 10.28
C ASP A 251 -0.95 32.27 11.80
N SER A 252 -0.62 31.08 12.31
CA SER A 252 -0.41 30.82 13.74
C SER A 252 0.77 29.87 13.98
N TYR A 253 1.05 29.58 15.24
CA TYR A 253 2.14 28.72 15.69
C TYR A 253 1.92 27.24 15.33
N GLU A 254 3.05 26.52 15.20
CA GLU A 254 3.10 25.07 15.06
C GLU A 254 2.75 24.39 16.38
N GLU A 255 1.99 23.29 16.30
CA GLU A 255 1.68 22.40 17.40
C GLU A 255 2.29 21.01 17.13
N THR A 256 2.60 20.30 18.22
CA THR A 256 3.08 18.92 18.13
C THR A 256 1.99 17.99 17.63
N LEU A 257 2.37 16.88 17.02
CA LEU A 257 1.45 15.79 16.75
C LEU A 257 0.80 15.29 18.05
N ASN A 258 -0.40 14.73 17.91
CA ASN A 258 -1.13 14.12 19.01
C ASN A 258 -1.61 12.72 18.63
N ASN A 259 -1.93 11.92 19.65
CA ASN A 259 -2.34 10.53 19.49
C ASN A 259 -3.63 10.41 18.65
N ASP A 260 -4.57 11.34 18.80
CA ASP A 260 -5.83 11.33 18.03
C ASP A 260 -5.59 11.47 16.52
N SER A 261 -4.65 12.34 16.13
CA SER A 261 -4.29 12.53 14.73
C SER A 261 -3.62 11.29 14.16
N LEU A 262 -2.68 10.70 14.91
CA LEU A 262 -1.98 9.47 14.49
C LEU A 262 -2.92 8.28 14.38
N ASP A 263 -3.89 8.17 15.27
CA ASP A 263 -4.92 7.14 15.24
C ASP A 263 -5.85 7.29 14.01
N ARG A 264 -6.32 8.52 13.74
CA ARG A 264 -7.12 8.80 12.53
C ARG A 264 -6.35 8.47 11.25
N VAL A 265 -5.07 8.85 11.21
CA VAL A 265 -4.19 8.57 10.07
C VAL A 265 -3.98 7.06 9.91
N ASP A 266 -3.76 6.29 10.97
CA ASP A 266 -3.63 4.82 10.90
C ASP A 266 -4.89 4.17 10.31
N ARG A 267 -6.07 4.51 10.83
CA ARG A 267 -7.35 3.95 10.36
C ARG A 267 -7.65 4.31 8.92
N PHE A 268 -7.42 5.57 8.55
CA PHE A 268 -7.59 6.07 7.20
C PHE A 268 -6.69 5.32 6.22
N LEU A 269 -5.41 5.16 6.55
CA LEU A 269 -4.45 4.49 5.69
C LEU A 269 -4.73 2.99 5.56
N ARG A 270 -5.20 2.32 6.63
CA ARG A 270 -5.65 0.91 6.58
C ARG A 270 -6.85 0.74 5.65
N LEU A 271 -7.82 1.63 5.75
CA LEU A 271 -8.99 1.59 4.89
C LEU A 271 -8.62 1.86 3.42
N ALA A 272 -7.81 2.89 3.14
CA ALA A 272 -7.34 3.21 1.80
C ALA A 272 -6.62 2.01 1.16
N GLN A 273 -5.72 1.37 1.91
CA GLN A 273 -4.99 0.18 1.46
C GLN A 273 -5.92 -0.99 1.14
N LYS A 274 -7.00 -1.18 1.91
CA LYS A 274 -7.96 -2.26 1.67
C LYS A 274 -8.85 -2.02 0.46
N LEU A 275 -9.19 -0.76 0.20
CA LEU A 275 -10.05 -0.39 -0.91
C LEU A 275 -9.30 -0.24 -2.23
N ASP A 276 -7.97 -0.14 -2.18
CA ASP A 276 -7.12 0.23 -3.31
C ASP A 276 -7.60 1.55 -3.93
N TRP A 277 -7.90 2.52 -3.06
CA TRP A 277 -8.32 3.86 -3.44
C TRP A 277 -7.22 4.87 -3.14
N SER A 278 -7.13 5.92 -3.95
CA SER A 278 -6.26 7.05 -3.64
C SER A 278 -6.74 7.74 -2.35
N PHE A 279 -5.83 8.39 -1.64
CA PHE A 279 -6.20 9.15 -0.44
C PHE A 279 -7.19 10.26 -0.77
N THR A 280 -7.00 10.92 -1.91
CA THR A 280 -7.88 11.96 -2.45
C THR A 280 -9.30 11.46 -2.69
N ASP A 281 -9.45 10.24 -3.21
CA ASP A 281 -10.76 9.63 -3.48
C ASP A 281 -11.44 9.15 -2.20
N LEU A 282 -10.71 8.45 -1.33
CA LEU A 282 -11.27 7.98 -0.06
C LEU A 282 -11.75 9.16 0.79
N ASP A 283 -10.94 10.20 0.90
CA ASP A 283 -11.30 11.38 1.67
C ASP A 283 -12.54 12.08 1.10
N TRP A 284 -12.63 12.18 -0.22
CA TRP A 284 -13.82 12.75 -0.87
C TRP A 284 -15.07 11.88 -0.69
N VAL A 285 -14.93 10.57 -0.78
CA VAL A 285 -16.02 9.63 -0.48
C VAL A 285 -16.51 9.84 0.94
N LEU A 286 -15.62 9.83 1.94
CA LEU A 286 -15.97 10.05 3.35
C LEU A 286 -16.61 11.42 3.60
N THR A 287 -16.15 12.45 2.88
CA THR A 287 -16.74 13.79 2.91
C THR A 287 -18.16 13.79 2.36
N SER A 288 -18.39 13.13 1.22
CA SER A 288 -19.69 13.08 0.53
C SER A 288 -20.80 12.40 1.33
N ILE A 289 -20.43 11.51 2.26
CA ILE A 289 -21.35 10.83 3.19
C ILE A 289 -21.35 11.45 4.60
N GLY A 290 -20.66 12.58 4.80
CA GLY A 290 -20.67 13.33 6.06
C GLY A 290 -20.01 12.62 7.24
N VAL A 291 -19.08 11.69 6.99
CA VAL A 291 -18.47 10.87 8.05
C VAL A 291 -17.59 11.71 8.98
N ASN A 292 -17.81 11.57 10.29
CA ASN A 292 -16.99 12.21 11.33
C ASN A 292 -15.92 11.27 11.90
N ASP A 293 -16.23 9.98 11.99
CA ASP A 293 -15.36 8.90 12.45
C ASP A 293 -15.69 7.62 11.67
N LEU A 294 -14.73 6.72 11.52
CA LEU A 294 -14.88 5.48 10.75
C LEU A 294 -15.68 4.43 11.53
N ASP A 295 -16.93 4.72 11.88
CA ASP A 295 -17.80 3.79 12.60
C ASP A 295 -18.46 2.74 11.69
N GLU A 296 -19.38 1.94 12.25
CA GLU A 296 -20.11 0.92 11.52
C GLU A 296 -20.92 1.48 10.33
N ASN A 297 -21.55 2.64 10.50
CA ASN A 297 -22.32 3.29 9.44
C ASN A 297 -21.43 3.78 8.30
N ALA A 298 -20.25 4.33 8.65
CA ALA A 298 -19.25 4.72 7.67
C ALA A 298 -18.83 3.53 6.79
N ILE A 299 -18.50 2.39 7.40
CA ILE A 299 -18.08 1.18 6.67
C ILE A 299 -19.21 0.63 5.78
N ILE A 300 -20.46 0.62 6.26
CA ILE A 300 -21.60 0.19 5.45
C ILE A 300 -21.80 1.09 4.22
N ASN A 301 -21.70 2.41 4.39
CA ASN A 301 -21.86 3.34 3.28
C ASN A 301 -20.70 3.28 2.29
N VAL A 302 -19.46 3.14 2.77
CA VAL A 302 -18.28 2.92 1.92
C VAL A 302 -18.43 1.62 1.10
N ALA A 303 -18.95 0.55 1.70
CA ALA A 303 -19.21 -0.70 0.99
C ALA A 303 -20.25 -0.54 -0.13
N LYS A 304 -21.36 0.18 0.12
CA LYS A 304 -22.35 0.51 -0.91
C LYS A 304 -21.74 1.32 -2.06
N ILE A 305 -20.90 2.30 -1.74
CA ILE A 305 -20.23 3.13 -2.76
C ILE A 305 -19.25 2.29 -3.57
N LYS A 306 -18.46 1.41 -2.94
CA LYS A 306 -17.58 0.47 -3.65
C LYS A 306 -18.39 -0.47 -4.56
N GLN A 307 -19.57 -0.91 -4.13
CA GLN A 307 -20.47 -1.71 -4.96
C GLN A 307 -21.00 -0.94 -6.18
N LEU A 308 -21.39 0.31 -6.00
CA LEU A 308 -21.80 1.18 -7.10
C LEU A 308 -20.63 1.47 -8.05
N GLN A 309 -19.44 1.75 -7.50
CA GLN A 309 -18.24 2.03 -8.29
C GLN A 309 -17.82 0.84 -9.15
N THR A 310 -17.87 -0.39 -8.62
CA THR A 310 -17.54 -1.60 -9.41
C THR A 310 -18.57 -1.90 -10.50
N LYS A 311 -19.86 -1.57 -10.27
CA LYS A 311 -20.95 -1.80 -11.23
C LYS A 311 -20.97 -0.74 -12.35
N ILE A 312 -20.83 0.54 -12.00
CA ILE A 312 -20.98 1.66 -12.95
C ILE A 312 -19.63 2.01 -13.59
N LYS A 313 -18.51 1.69 -12.93
CA LYS A 313 -17.12 1.94 -13.39
C LYS A 313 -16.81 3.42 -13.66
N LEU A 314 -17.47 4.32 -12.92
CA LEU A 314 -17.15 5.75 -12.94
C LEU A 314 -16.03 6.09 -11.95
N PRO A 315 -15.25 7.15 -12.22
CA PRO A 315 -14.40 7.79 -11.23
C PRO A 315 -15.18 8.17 -9.96
N LEU A 316 -14.54 8.10 -8.79
CA LEU A 316 -15.19 8.29 -7.49
C LEU A 316 -15.65 9.73 -7.28
N ASP A 317 -14.87 10.72 -7.74
CA ASP A 317 -15.23 12.13 -7.76
C ASP A 317 -16.54 12.39 -8.53
N VAL A 318 -16.69 11.76 -9.71
CA VAL A 318 -17.90 11.82 -10.54
C VAL A 318 -19.06 11.12 -9.84
N LEU A 319 -18.81 9.92 -9.30
CA LEU A 319 -19.85 9.15 -8.62
C LEU A 319 -20.40 9.92 -7.42
N CYS A 320 -19.53 10.52 -6.59
CA CYS A 320 -19.92 11.35 -5.45
C CYS A 320 -20.77 12.56 -5.83
N SER A 321 -20.56 13.16 -7.02
CA SER A 321 -21.37 14.29 -7.48
C SER A 321 -22.84 13.97 -7.76
N LEU A 322 -23.22 12.69 -7.76
CA LEU A 322 -24.63 12.27 -7.91
C LEU A 322 -25.47 12.52 -6.64
N TRP A 323 -24.83 12.66 -5.48
CA TRP A 323 -25.53 12.86 -4.19
C TRP A 323 -24.90 13.94 -3.30
N TYR A 324 -23.73 14.45 -3.65
CA TYR A 324 -23.03 15.49 -2.92
C TYR A 324 -22.53 16.56 -3.88
N ASP A 325 -22.11 17.70 -3.33
CA ASP A 325 -21.52 18.77 -4.12
C ASP A 325 -20.30 18.27 -4.90
N MET A 326 -20.03 18.87 -6.06
CA MET A 326 -18.84 18.57 -6.85
C MET A 326 -17.59 19.02 -6.09
N LYS A 327 -16.51 18.23 -6.17
CA LYS A 327 -15.22 18.59 -5.59
C LYS A 327 -14.69 19.85 -6.28
N THR A 328 -14.57 20.94 -5.53
CA THR A 328 -14.02 22.22 -5.99
C THR A 328 -12.59 22.46 -5.52
N ILE A 329 -12.07 21.55 -4.69
CA ILE A 329 -10.75 21.63 -4.07
C ILE A 329 -9.77 20.63 -4.68
N GLY A 330 -8.48 20.92 -4.60
CA GLY A 330 -7.45 20.04 -5.15
C GLY A 330 -7.15 20.34 -6.61
N GLN A 331 -7.13 21.63 -6.95
CA GLN A 331 -6.94 22.08 -8.33
C GLN A 331 -5.49 21.83 -8.80
N GLY A 332 -4.54 21.80 -7.87
CA GLY A 332 -3.11 21.85 -8.12
C GLY A 332 -2.64 23.25 -8.52
N ASP A 333 -1.34 23.49 -8.46
CA ASP A 333 -0.75 24.79 -8.83
C ASP A 333 -0.66 25.01 -10.35
N ASN A 334 -1.00 23.99 -11.16
CA ASN A 334 -1.03 24.14 -12.61
C ASN A 334 -2.35 24.77 -13.06
N ASN A 335 -2.39 26.10 -13.08
CA ASN A 335 -3.55 26.91 -13.49
C ASN A 335 -4.08 26.58 -14.89
N ASN A 336 -3.25 25.99 -15.76
CA ASN A 336 -3.65 25.64 -17.13
C ASN A 336 -4.38 24.29 -17.23
N ARG A 337 -4.26 23.42 -16.21
CA ARG A 337 -4.93 22.11 -16.14
C ARG A 337 -5.33 21.78 -14.70
N PRO A 338 -6.34 22.47 -14.15
CA PRO A 338 -6.86 22.14 -12.83
C PRO A 338 -7.42 20.72 -12.78
N GLN A 339 -7.12 20.00 -11.70
CA GLN A 339 -7.44 18.56 -11.57
C GLN A 339 -8.78 18.27 -10.87
N ASP A 340 -9.38 19.26 -10.21
CA ASP A 340 -10.67 19.12 -9.55
C ASP A 340 -11.81 18.92 -10.59
N ILE A 341 -12.83 18.16 -10.20
CA ILE A 341 -13.92 17.79 -11.11
C ILE A 341 -14.71 19.02 -11.58
N PHE A 342 -14.85 20.06 -10.74
CA PHE A 342 -15.58 21.26 -11.13
C PHE A 342 -14.89 21.97 -12.31
N ASN A 343 -13.60 22.26 -12.20
CA ASN A 343 -12.88 22.92 -13.28
C ASN A 343 -12.72 22.00 -14.52
N ARG A 344 -12.51 20.68 -14.34
CA ARG A 344 -12.50 19.71 -15.44
C ARG A 344 -13.81 19.70 -16.25
N THR A 345 -14.94 19.96 -15.58
CA THR A 345 -16.28 19.92 -16.19
C THR A 345 -16.68 21.27 -16.77
N PHE A 346 -16.46 22.38 -16.06
CA PHE A 346 -16.99 23.71 -16.42
C PHE A 346 -15.95 24.70 -16.94
N LYS A 347 -14.68 24.56 -16.54
CA LYS A 347 -13.59 25.47 -16.94
C LYS A 347 -12.60 24.82 -17.88
N ASN A 348 -13.03 23.80 -18.62
CA ASN A 348 -12.16 23.11 -19.54
C ASN A 348 -11.84 24.04 -20.71
N ASN A 349 -10.55 24.26 -20.97
CA ASN A 349 -10.06 25.13 -22.04
C ASN A 349 -10.19 24.44 -23.41
N TYR A 350 -11.37 23.96 -23.78
CA TYR A 350 -11.65 23.49 -25.13
C TYR A 350 -12.36 24.57 -25.94
N THR A 351 -11.91 24.77 -27.18
CA THR A 351 -12.68 25.51 -28.20
C THR A 351 -14.01 24.80 -28.49
N LEU A 352 -14.97 25.49 -29.12
CA LEU A 352 -16.22 24.89 -29.63
C LEU A 352 -15.99 23.68 -30.58
N GLN A 353 -14.74 23.45 -31.03
CA GLN A 353 -14.32 22.35 -31.90
C GLN A 353 -13.48 21.28 -31.17
N GLY A 354 -13.39 21.32 -29.83
CA GLY A 354 -12.73 20.29 -29.03
C GLY A 354 -11.19 20.35 -29.00
N GLN A 355 -10.57 21.41 -29.51
CA GLN A 355 -9.12 21.62 -29.38
C GLN A 355 -8.78 22.39 -28.11
N GLU A 356 -7.72 21.96 -27.40
CA GLU A 356 -7.18 22.67 -26.24
C GLU A 356 -6.75 24.09 -26.62
N LYS A 357 -7.31 25.11 -25.95
CA LYS A 357 -6.76 26.46 -25.93
C LYS A 357 -5.55 26.48 -25.01
N TRP A 358 -4.36 26.45 -25.59
CA TRP A 358 -3.13 26.77 -24.89
C TRP A 358 -3.05 28.29 -24.69
N ASN A 359 -3.46 28.78 -23.52
CA ASN A 359 -3.15 30.15 -23.11
C ASN A 359 -1.70 30.18 -22.62
N ASN A 360 -0.78 30.44 -23.54
CA ASN A 360 0.60 30.72 -23.19
C ASN A 360 0.66 32.17 -22.67
N THR A 361 0.34 32.38 -21.40
CA THR A 361 0.54 33.69 -20.75
C THR A 361 1.36 33.52 -19.48
N ASP A 362 2.58 33.02 -19.64
CA ASP A 362 3.66 33.32 -18.72
C ASP A 362 4.75 34.09 -19.49
N GLY A 363 4.67 35.41 -19.37
CA GLY A 363 5.78 36.36 -19.52
C GLY A 363 6.46 36.51 -20.87
N ALA A 364 5.98 37.43 -21.71
CA ALA A 364 6.83 38.30 -22.53
C ALA A 364 6.03 39.47 -23.14
N GLU A 365 6.62 40.66 -23.02
CA GLU A 365 6.51 41.80 -23.95
C GLU A 365 5.31 42.76 -23.84
N ASN A 366 5.62 43.89 -23.19
CA ASN A 366 5.45 45.24 -23.73
C ASN A 366 4.71 45.36 -25.07
N GLY A 367 3.58 46.06 -25.03
CA GLY A 367 3.16 46.98 -26.08
C GLY A 367 2.79 46.35 -27.42
N THR A 368 1.50 46.12 -27.63
CA THR A 368 0.85 46.47 -28.90
C THR A 368 -0.66 46.58 -28.70
N GLN A 369 -1.19 47.77 -28.95
CA GLN A 369 -2.63 47.98 -29.13
C GLN A 369 -3.05 47.20 -30.37
N TRP A 370 -3.94 46.21 -30.21
CA TRP A 370 -4.62 45.62 -31.35
C TRP A 370 -5.83 46.49 -31.69
N THR A 371 -5.70 47.28 -32.75
CA THR A 371 -6.80 47.97 -33.42
C THR A 371 -7.61 46.95 -34.20
N PHE A 372 -8.92 46.89 -33.94
CA PHE A 372 -9.84 46.08 -34.74
C PHE A 372 -10.02 46.75 -36.12
N HIS A 373 -9.60 46.07 -37.19
CA HIS A 373 -10.10 46.34 -38.54
C HIS A 373 -11.31 45.45 -38.81
N ILE A 374 -12.47 46.06 -39.02
CA ILE A 374 -13.67 45.40 -39.51
C ILE A 374 -13.58 45.42 -41.04
N GLU A 375 -13.31 44.28 -41.67
CA GLU A 375 -13.58 44.09 -43.09
C GLU A 375 -15.05 43.74 -43.28
N ASN A 376 -15.81 44.68 -43.84
CA ASN A 376 -17.14 44.44 -44.38
C ASN A 376 -17.02 43.59 -45.66
N SER A 377 -17.50 42.35 -45.64
CA SER A 377 -17.84 41.66 -46.88
C SER A 377 -19.29 41.96 -47.26
N GLN A 378 -19.46 42.64 -48.39
CA GLN A 378 -20.75 42.82 -49.04
C GLN A 378 -21.17 41.48 -49.66
N ALA A 379 -22.39 41.05 -49.34
CA ALA A 379 -23.06 39.95 -50.03
C ALA A 379 -23.58 40.46 -51.39
N GLU A 380 -23.05 39.92 -52.49
CA GLU A 380 -23.75 39.91 -53.77
C GLU A 380 -24.94 38.95 -53.69
N THR A 381 -26.14 39.49 -53.86
CA THR A 381 -27.36 38.73 -54.13
C THR A 381 -27.63 38.74 -55.63
N ASP A 382 -27.68 37.56 -56.24
CA ASP A 382 -28.33 37.34 -57.53
C ASP A 382 -29.85 37.56 -57.40
N LYS A 383 -30.32 38.73 -57.85
CA LYS A 383 -31.45 38.94 -58.79
C LYS A 383 -31.80 40.40 -58.97
#